data_AF-A0A838LIJ9-F1
#
_entry.id   AF-A0A838LIJ9-F1
#
_cell.length_a   1.000
_cell.length_b   1.000
_cell.length_c   1.000
_cell.angle_alpha   90.00
_cell.angle_beta   90.00
_cell.angle_gamma   90.00
#
_symmetry.space_group_name_H-M   'P 1'
#
loop_
_entity.id
_entity.type
_entity.pdbx_description
1 polymer ?
#
loop_
_entity_poly.entity_id
_entity_poly.type
_entity_poly.pdbx_seq_one_letter_code
_entity_poly.pdbx_strand_id
1 'polypeptide(L)'
;MTNGTAPDNALVLAAIEQVWGSMLFASADPWPADRPAEFGSGVQAQIELRGDWNGRLVLTCDRDVAAQIAGAMLGCGPEEVLPDLDVHDAVGEVLNVVGGSVKGALDGVSALGLPGVAPCTAPPAQGECMVVSWRDAPVYVQVVPDAAA
;
A
#
# COMPACT_ATOMS: atom_id res chain seq x y z
N MET A 1 23.91 17.00 -8.49
CA MET A 1 23.00 15.85 -8.60
C MET A 1 22.90 15.25 -7.21
N THR A 2 21.91 15.68 -6.45
CA THR A 2 21.56 15.03 -5.17
C THR A 2 20.83 13.75 -5.56
N ASN A 3 21.47 12.59 -5.40
CA ASN A 3 20.74 11.33 -5.44
C ASN A 3 19.88 11.31 -4.18
N GLY A 4 18.59 11.63 -4.31
CA GLY A 4 17.65 11.47 -3.22
C GLY A 4 17.66 10.02 -2.74
N THR A 5 17.57 9.83 -1.43
CA THR A 5 17.56 8.49 -0.84
C THR A 5 16.17 7.90 -1.04
N ALA A 6 16.09 6.61 -1.40
CA ALA A 6 14.83 5.90 -1.45
C ALA A 6 14.14 5.94 -0.07
N PRO A 7 12.80 6.03 0.00
CA PRO A 7 12.11 5.88 1.28
C PRO A 7 12.43 4.50 1.86
N ASP A 8 12.93 4.47 3.09
CA ASP A 8 13.24 3.22 3.77
C ASP A 8 11.98 2.53 4.32
N ASN A 9 12.14 1.27 4.74
CA ASN A 9 11.01 0.49 5.22
C ASN A 9 10.39 1.05 6.51
N ALA A 10 11.18 1.74 7.35
CA ALA A 10 10.70 2.27 8.61
C ALA A 10 9.79 3.49 8.39
N LEU A 11 10.18 4.37 7.47
CA LEU A 11 9.38 5.53 7.06
C LEU A 11 8.06 5.08 6.42
N VAL A 12 8.11 4.10 5.52
CA VAL A 12 6.92 3.57 4.84
C VAL A 12 5.99 2.86 5.83
N LEU A 13 6.54 2.09 6.78
CA LEU A 13 5.74 1.48 7.85
C LEU A 13 5.03 2.53 8.70
N ALA A 14 5.75 3.57 9.14
CA ALA A 14 5.15 4.64 9.94
C ALA A 14 4.02 5.38 9.17
N ALA A 15 4.18 5.58 7.86
CA ALA A 15 3.15 6.15 7.01
C ALA A 15 1.91 5.24 6.92
N ILE A 16 2.09 3.93 6.79
CA ILE A 16 0.98 2.97 6.79
C ILE A 16 0.27 2.95 8.14
N GLU A 17 1.01 2.88 9.25
CA GLU A 17 0.46 2.91 10.62
C GLU A 17 -0.40 4.15 10.84
N GLN A 18 0.09 5.32 10.40
CA GLN A 18 -0.66 6.56 10.46
C GLN A 18 -1.97 6.48 9.68
N VAL A 19 -1.94 5.98 8.44
CA VAL A 19 -3.14 5.88 7.58
C VAL A 19 -4.12 4.85 8.12
N TRP A 20 -3.65 3.68 8.55
CA TRP A 20 -4.49 2.65 9.18
C TRP A 20 -5.20 3.23 10.41
N GLY A 21 -4.47 3.94 11.27
CA GLY A 21 -5.02 4.54 12.48
C GLY A 21 -6.04 5.65 12.19
N SER A 22 -5.74 6.56 11.25
CA SER A 22 -6.59 7.73 11.01
C SER A 22 -7.76 7.48 10.06
N MET A 23 -7.56 6.63 9.05
CA MET A 23 -8.51 6.44 7.95
C MET A 23 -9.34 5.17 8.12
N LEU A 24 -8.73 4.11 8.67
CA LEU A 24 -9.36 2.78 8.76
C LEU A 24 -9.68 2.36 10.20
N PHE A 25 -9.29 3.17 11.19
CA PHE A 25 -9.40 2.90 12.63
C PHE A 25 -8.84 1.52 13.01
N ALA A 26 -7.69 1.17 12.44
CA ALA A 26 -7.02 -0.12 12.60
C ALA A 26 -5.53 0.07 12.95
N SER A 27 -4.87 -1.02 13.32
CA SER A 27 -3.42 -1.08 13.53
C SER A 27 -2.75 -1.84 12.38
N ALA A 28 -1.57 -1.39 11.97
CA ALA A 28 -0.75 -2.03 10.95
C ALA A 28 0.53 -2.56 11.59
N ASP A 29 0.51 -3.81 12.05
CA ASP A 29 1.67 -4.45 12.67
C ASP A 29 2.46 -5.26 11.63
N PRO A 30 3.78 -5.45 11.80
CA PRO A 30 4.53 -6.38 10.96
C PRO A 30 3.92 -7.78 10.96
N TRP A 31 3.76 -8.36 9.77
CA TRP A 31 3.18 -9.69 9.63
C TRP A 31 4.15 -10.77 10.16
N PRO A 32 3.69 -11.76 10.95
CA PRO A 32 4.56 -12.81 11.48
C PRO A 32 5.19 -13.65 10.37
N ALA A 33 6.51 -13.83 10.41
CA ALA A 33 7.27 -14.55 9.38
C ALA A 33 6.95 -16.06 9.33
N ASP A 34 6.43 -16.62 10.41
CA ASP A 34 6.03 -18.02 10.54
C ASP A 34 4.57 -18.27 10.14
N ARG A 35 3.81 -17.21 9.85
CA ARG A 35 2.41 -17.32 9.45
C ARG A 35 2.30 -17.34 7.91
N PRO A 36 1.84 -18.44 7.31
CA PRO A 36 1.63 -18.50 5.87
C PRO A 36 0.62 -17.44 5.45
N ALA A 37 0.98 -16.70 4.39
CA ALA A 37 0.14 -15.69 3.79
C ALA A 37 -0.60 -16.34 2.61
N GLU A 38 -1.87 -16.70 2.82
CA GLU A 38 -2.71 -17.19 1.72
C GLU A 38 -3.00 -16.05 0.74
N PHE A 39 -2.84 -16.34 -0.54
CA PHE A 39 -3.11 -15.38 -1.62
C PHE A 39 -3.62 -16.15 -2.83
N GLY A 40 -4.88 -15.93 -3.21
CA GLY A 40 -5.44 -16.52 -4.42
C GLY A 40 -5.35 -15.54 -5.58
N SER A 41 -6.12 -14.46 -5.46
CA SER A 41 -6.16 -13.35 -6.41
C SER A 41 -6.58 -12.10 -5.66
N GLY A 42 -6.10 -10.94 -6.09
CA GLY A 42 -6.42 -9.70 -5.41
C GLY A 42 -6.13 -8.50 -6.27
N VAL A 43 -5.71 -7.43 -5.62
CA VAL A 43 -5.43 -6.14 -6.27
C VAL A 43 -4.02 -5.69 -5.95
N GLN A 44 -3.42 -5.02 -6.93
CA GLN A 44 -2.18 -4.29 -6.79
C GLN A 44 -2.46 -2.82 -7.09
N ALA A 45 -2.29 -1.97 -6.08
CA ALA A 45 -2.27 -0.53 -6.23
C ALA A 45 -0.83 -0.05 -6.34
N GLN A 46 -0.57 0.93 -7.19
CA GLN A 46 0.73 1.58 -7.29
C GLN A 46 0.56 3.10 -7.39
N ILE A 47 1.52 3.85 -6.87
CA ILE A 47 1.59 5.30 -7.01
C ILE A 47 3.03 5.74 -7.21
N GLU A 48 3.24 6.66 -8.16
CA GLU A 48 4.58 7.17 -8.47
C GLU A 48 5.02 8.26 -7.51
N LEU A 49 6.31 8.27 -7.18
CA LEU A 49 6.98 9.34 -6.47
C LEU A 49 8.14 9.84 -7.35
N ARG A 50 8.11 11.13 -7.70
CA ARG A 50 9.03 11.76 -8.67
C ARG A 50 9.77 12.92 -8.04
N GLY A 51 11.07 13.04 -8.26
CA GLY A 51 11.87 14.15 -7.73
C GLY A 51 13.33 13.79 -7.51
N ASP A 52 13.86 14.12 -6.32
CA ASP A 52 15.23 13.78 -5.93
C ASP A 52 15.46 12.25 -5.93
N TRP A 53 14.42 11.49 -5.61
CA TRP A 53 14.34 10.05 -5.84
C TRP A 53 13.13 9.74 -6.75
N ASN A 54 13.29 8.75 -7.62
CA ASN A 54 12.27 8.33 -8.57
C ASN A 54 11.95 6.84 -8.40
N GLY A 55 10.67 6.55 -8.25
CA GLY A 55 10.16 5.19 -8.15
C GLY A 55 8.67 5.17 -7.86
N ARG A 56 8.20 4.07 -7.29
CA ARG A 56 6.79 3.86 -6.94
C ARG A 56 6.64 3.12 -5.63
N LEU A 57 5.56 3.44 -4.91
CA LEU A 57 5.04 2.61 -3.83
C LEU A 57 4.02 1.65 -4.43
N VAL A 58 4.07 0.39 -4.01
CA VAL A 58 3.16 -0.66 -4.45
C VAL A 58 2.53 -1.32 -3.23
N LEU A 59 1.21 -1.42 -3.21
CA LEU A 59 0.44 -2.15 -2.20
C LEU A 59 -0.28 -3.30 -2.89
N THR A 60 -0.08 -4.51 -2.41
CA THR A 60 -0.75 -5.71 -2.91
C THR A 60 -1.50 -6.39 -1.77
N CYS A 61 -2.74 -6.80 -2.01
CA CYS A 61 -3.51 -7.56 -1.03
C CYS A 61 -4.51 -8.48 -1.74
N ASP A 62 -4.94 -9.52 -1.03
CA ASP A 62 -5.97 -10.43 -1.51
C ASP A 62 -7.31 -9.69 -1.71
N ARG A 63 -8.17 -10.19 -2.59
CA ARG A 63 -9.46 -9.57 -2.91
C ARG A 63 -10.32 -9.34 -1.66
N ASP A 64 -10.35 -10.29 -0.73
CA ASP A 64 -11.16 -10.17 0.48
C ASP A 64 -10.61 -9.08 1.41
N VAL A 65 -9.28 -8.90 1.43
CA VAL A 65 -8.61 -7.83 2.17
C VAL A 65 -8.91 -6.48 1.54
N ALA A 66 -8.86 -6.38 0.22
CA ALA A 66 -9.19 -5.16 -0.52
C ALA A 66 -10.65 -4.73 -0.25
N ALA A 67 -11.59 -5.67 -0.30
CA ALA A 67 -13.00 -5.41 0.00
C ALA A 67 -13.21 -4.96 1.44
N GLN A 68 -12.49 -5.55 2.42
CA GLN A 68 -12.56 -5.13 3.81
C GLN A 68 -12.00 -3.71 4.03
N ILE A 69 -10.88 -3.38 3.39
CA ILE A 69 -10.30 -2.02 3.43
C ILE A 69 -11.31 -1.02 2.87
N ALA A 70 -11.89 -1.32 1.71
CA ALA A 70 -12.91 -0.48 1.07
C ALA A 70 -14.15 -0.31 1.95
N GLY A 71 -14.66 -1.40 2.54
CA GLY A 71 -15.79 -1.35 3.45
C GLY A 71 -15.51 -0.51 4.70
N ALA A 72 -14.31 -0.63 5.28
CA ALA A 72 -13.91 0.20 6.41
C ALA A 72 -13.83 1.69 6.05
N MET A 73 -13.31 2.02 4.87
CA MET A 73 -13.20 3.40 4.37
C MET A 73 -14.57 4.00 4.04
N LEU A 74 -15.48 3.24 3.44
CA LEU A 74 -16.79 3.69 2.99
C LEU A 74 -17.87 3.60 4.07
N GLY A 75 -17.58 2.95 5.21
CA GLY A 75 -18.53 2.72 6.29
C GLY A 75 -19.56 1.62 5.98
N CYS A 76 -19.21 0.68 5.10
CA CYS A 76 -20.06 -0.44 4.70
C CYS A 76 -19.99 -1.60 5.71
N GLY A 77 -21.04 -2.41 5.74
CA GLY A 77 -21.10 -3.60 6.58
C GLY A 77 -20.17 -4.73 6.07
N PRO A 78 -19.76 -5.68 6.93
CA PRO A 78 -18.87 -6.77 6.55
C PRO A 78 -19.48 -7.77 5.55
N GLU A 79 -20.82 -7.82 5.45
CA GLU A 79 -21.52 -8.67 4.48
C GLU A 79 -21.94 -7.90 3.21
N GLU A 80 -21.62 -6.61 3.14
CA GLU A 80 -21.97 -5.78 1.99
C GLU A 80 -21.01 -6.04 0.84
N VAL A 81 -21.57 -6.41 -0.33
CA VAL A 81 -20.78 -6.66 -1.53
C VAL A 81 -20.55 -5.33 -2.24
N LEU A 82 -19.29 -4.89 -2.24
CA LEU A 82 -18.87 -3.69 -2.95
C LEU A 82 -18.58 -3.98 -4.43
N PRO A 83 -18.96 -3.08 -5.36
CA PRO A 83 -18.49 -3.10 -6.73
C PRO A 83 -16.96 -3.05 -6.81
N ASP A 84 -16.36 -3.73 -7.79
CA ASP A 84 -14.90 -3.72 -7.98
C ASP A 84 -14.34 -2.30 -8.18
N LEU A 85 -15.13 -1.39 -8.76
CA LEU A 85 -14.75 0.02 -8.91
C LEU A 85 -14.56 0.70 -7.54
N ASP A 86 -15.51 0.52 -6.61
CA ASP A 86 -15.44 1.12 -5.28
C ASP A 86 -14.28 0.53 -4.47
N VAL A 87 -14.01 -0.77 -4.65
CA VAL A 87 -12.84 -1.43 -4.05
C VAL A 87 -11.53 -0.84 -4.61
N HIS A 88 -11.42 -0.69 -5.92
CA HIS A 88 -10.24 -0.12 -6.56
C HIS A 88 -10.03 1.33 -6.16
N ASP A 89 -11.08 2.15 -6.14
CA ASP A 89 -11.00 3.56 -5.75
C ASP A 89 -10.59 3.69 -4.29
N ALA A 90 -11.14 2.88 -3.39
CA ALA A 90 -10.79 2.91 -1.98
C ALA A 90 -9.32 2.49 -1.73
N VAL A 91 -8.86 1.40 -2.33
CA VAL A 91 -7.46 0.95 -2.20
C VAL A 91 -6.51 1.97 -2.83
N GLY A 92 -6.89 2.57 -3.96
CA GLY A 92 -6.15 3.65 -4.60
C GLY A 92 -6.03 4.88 -3.71
N GLU A 93 -7.12 5.30 -3.05
CA GLU A 93 -7.12 6.43 -2.13
C GLU A 93 -6.26 6.14 -0.89
N VAL A 94 -6.36 4.95 -0.31
CA VAL A 94 -5.48 4.54 0.79
C VAL A 94 -4.01 4.66 0.38
N LEU A 95 -3.62 4.16 -0.80
CA LEU A 95 -2.25 4.27 -1.29
C LEU A 95 -1.86 5.73 -1.60
N ASN A 96 -2.80 6.55 -2.06
CA ASN A 96 -2.59 7.98 -2.28
C ASN A 96 -2.29 8.71 -0.96
N VAL A 97 -3.03 8.43 0.11
CA VAL A 97 -2.78 9.02 1.44
C VAL A 97 -1.46 8.50 2.03
N VAL A 98 -1.15 7.21 1.89
CA VAL A 98 0.15 6.64 2.29
C VAL A 98 1.29 7.32 1.53
N GLY A 99 1.17 7.45 0.20
CA GLY A 99 2.15 8.14 -0.63
C GLY A 99 2.31 9.62 -0.26
N GLY A 100 1.22 10.29 0.11
CA GLY A 100 1.24 11.65 0.64
C GLY A 100 1.99 11.77 1.97
N SER A 101 1.79 10.82 2.89
CA SER A 101 2.50 10.75 4.17
C SER A 101 4.00 10.49 3.96
N VAL A 102 4.36 9.50 3.13
CA VAL A 102 5.75 9.21 2.74
C VAL A 102 6.41 10.45 2.13
N LYS A 103 5.75 11.08 1.15
CA LYS A 103 6.21 12.32 0.52
C LYS A 103 6.45 13.43 1.54
N GLY A 104 5.56 13.60 2.52
CA GLY A 104 5.68 14.62 3.56
C GLY A 104 6.81 14.39 4.54
N ALA A 105 7.24 13.14 4.71
CA ALA A 105 8.35 12.76 5.58
C ALA A 105 9.72 12.76 4.88
N LEU A 106 9.75 12.77 3.54
CA LEU A 106 10.99 12.83 2.77
C LEU A 106 11.53 14.26 2.71
N ASP A 107 12.85 14.39 2.88
CA ASP A 107 13.56 15.61 2.58
C ASP A 107 13.67 15.83 1.06
N GLY A 108 13.65 17.09 0.62
CA GLY A 108 13.89 17.47 -0.77
C GLY A 108 12.62 17.66 -1.60
N VAL A 109 12.79 17.69 -2.93
CA VAL A 109 11.68 17.91 -3.86
C VAL A 109 11.11 16.57 -4.29
N SER A 110 9.81 16.39 -4.05
CA SER A 110 9.07 15.22 -4.52
C SER A 110 7.63 15.58 -4.93
N ALA A 111 7.12 14.89 -5.93
CA ALA A 111 5.76 14.97 -6.44
C ALA A 111 5.15 13.57 -6.47
N LEU A 112 3.87 13.48 -6.11
CA LEU A 112 3.13 12.23 -6.11
C LEU A 112 2.28 12.15 -7.39
N GLY A 113 2.32 11.00 -8.06
CA GLY A 113 1.47 10.71 -9.20
C GLY A 113 0.03 10.37 -8.80
N LEU A 114 -0.76 9.87 -9.74
CA LEU A 114 -2.09 9.32 -9.44
C LEU A 114 -1.97 7.82 -9.14
N PRO A 115 -2.79 7.29 -8.20
CA PRO A 115 -2.83 5.86 -7.95
C PRO A 115 -3.39 5.12 -9.17
N GLY A 116 -2.80 3.97 -9.50
CA GLY A 116 -3.32 3.01 -10.44
C GLY A 116 -3.56 1.68 -9.74
N VAL A 117 -4.74 1.08 -9.95
CA VAL A 117 -5.10 -0.21 -9.34
C VAL A 117 -5.43 -1.22 -10.42
N ALA A 118 -4.86 -2.42 -10.31
CA ALA A 118 -5.07 -3.51 -11.25
C ALA A 118 -5.27 -4.84 -10.51
N PRO A 119 -6.04 -5.78 -11.09
CA PRO A 119 -6.09 -7.15 -10.58
C PRO A 119 -4.72 -7.82 -10.63
N CYS A 120 -4.45 -8.70 -9.66
CA CYS A 120 -3.25 -9.53 -9.62
C CYS A 120 -3.59 -10.96 -9.17
N THR A 121 -2.78 -11.93 -9.57
CA THR A 121 -3.00 -13.37 -9.33
C THR A 121 -1.92 -14.00 -8.46
N ALA A 122 -0.95 -13.21 -8.01
CA ALA A 122 0.14 -13.66 -7.15
C ALA A 122 0.62 -12.49 -6.28
N PRO A 123 1.06 -12.77 -5.04
CA PRO A 123 1.73 -11.77 -4.23
C PRO A 123 3.16 -11.54 -4.76
N PRO A 124 3.83 -10.45 -4.35
CA PRO A 124 5.25 -10.25 -4.64
C PRO A 124 6.12 -11.36 -4.02
N ALA A 125 7.33 -11.55 -4.58
CA ALA A 125 8.25 -12.57 -4.09
C ALA A 125 8.74 -12.27 -2.66
N GLN A 126 9.05 -13.33 -1.90
CA GLN A 126 9.60 -13.19 -0.55
C GLN A 126 10.93 -12.43 -0.57
N GLY A 127 11.06 -11.43 0.30
CA GLY A 127 12.26 -10.58 0.41
C GLY A 127 12.22 -9.31 -0.44
N GLU A 128 11.24 -9.15 -1.33
CA GLU A 128 11.06 -7.95 -2.16
C GLU A 128 10.00 -6.98 -1.59
N CYS A 129 9.40 -7.32 -0.46
CA CYS A 129 8.31 -6.59 0.16
C CYS A 129 8.41 -6.60 1.69
N MET A 130 7.92 -5.53 2.32
CA MET A 130 7.47 -5.60 3.71
C MET A 130 6.04 -6.13 3.73
N VAL A 131 5.66 -6.80 4.81
CA VAL A 131 4.29 -7.31 4.99
C VAL A 131 3.74 -6.78 6.30
N VAL A 132 2.59 -6.14 6.23
CA VAL A 132 1.87 -5.55 7.37
C VAL A 132 0.51 -6.20 7.53
N SER A 133 -0.05 -6.12 8.74
CA SER A 133 -1.34 -6.71 9.06
C SER A 133 -2.51 -5.78 8.70
N TRP A 134 -3.58 -6.40 8.22
CA TRP A 134 -4.93 -5.85 8.20
C TRP A 134 -5.87 -6.89 8.79
N ARG A 135 -6.40 -6.68 10.00
CA ARG A 135 -7.39 -7.56 10.65
C ARG A 135 -7.13 -9.06 10.42
N ASP A 136 -5.95 -9.53 10.81
CA ASP A 136 -5.49 -10.92 10.64
C ASP A 136 -5.23 -11.41 9.20
N ALA A 137 -5.04 -10.49 8.26
CA ALA A 137 -4.65 -10.78 6.88
C ALA A 137 -3.40 -9.98 6.46
N PRO A 138 -2.59 -10.51 5.52
CA PRO A 138 -1.37 -9.86 5.04
C PRO A 138 -1.67 -8.80 3.98
N VAL A 139 -1.00 -7.66 4.09
CA VAL A 139 -0.89 -6.63 3.05
C VAL A 139 0.59 -6.45 2.71
N TYR A 140 0.94 -6.61 1.45
CA TYR A 140 2.31 -6.52 0.96
C TYR A 140 2.59 -5.10 0.48
N VAL A 141 3.70 -4.52 0.92
CA VAL A 141 4.11 -3.17 0.49
C VAL A 141 5.53 -3.20 -0.04
N GLN A 142 5.75 -2.52 -1.16
CA GLN A 142 7.04 -2.44 -1.84
C GLN A 142 7.40 -1.00 -2.16
N VAL A 143 8.68 -0.68 -2.00
CA VAL A 143 9.31 0.50 -2.57
C VAL A 143 10.09 0.04 -3.80
N VAL A 144 9.61 0.38 -4.98
CA VAL A 144 10.23 -0.04 -6.23
C VAL A 144 10.92 1.16 -6.88
N PRO A 145 12.26 1.23 -6.88
CA PRO A 145 12.96 2.28 -7.62
C PRO A 145 12.70 2.13 -9.12
N ASP A 146 12.69 3.24 -9.84
CA ASP A 146 12.71 3.18 -11.29
C ASP A 146 14.00 2.49 -11.77
N ALA A 147 13.91 1.78 -12.89
CA ALA A 147 15.11 1.25 -13.53
C ALA A 147 16.05 2.42 -13.82
N ALA A 148 17.32 2.27 -13.42
CA ALA A 148 18.35 3.23 -13.80
C ALA A 148 18.39 3.29 -15.34
N ALA A 149 18.16 4.48 -15.89
CA ALA A 149 18.25 4.74 -17.32
C ALA A 149 19.70 4.58 -17.83
#